data_AF-A0A5E4NZF7-F1
#
_entry.id   AF-A0A5E4NZF7-F1
#
_cell.length_a   1.000
_cell.length_b   1.000
_cell.length_c   1.000
_cell.angle_alpha   90.00
_cell.angle_beta   90.00
_cell.angle_gamma   90.00
#
_symmetry.space_group_name_H-M   'P 1'
#
loop_
_entity.id
_entity.type
_entity.pdbx_description
1 polymer ?
#
loop_
_entity_poly.entity_id
_entity_poly.type
_entity_poly.pdbx_seq_one_letter_code
_entity_poly.pdbx_strand_id
1 'polypeptide(L)'
;MSIPPPRGMSEIDYETIEAAVTETVRGRWFLAEFARRNRLAETRQLLEAMARLEAAVASGSPSAPSADPSIRLLVQRIKEIATALGDTAHEMRGAGVEEHFVTQVETQARAVAGMMRTGVAQTASASRPSVEARVDSPRVEPPAPPAVPKQEVRLPRADLPATLAPRPDGAVGRDPRLAAFASLDRLPIEEKLSLFR
;
A
#
# COMPACT_ATOMS: atom_id res chain seq x y z
N MET A 1 1.48 5.22 6.99
CA MET A 1 1.11 5.80 8.30
C MET A 1 0.71 7.24 8.03
N SER A 2 -0.59 7.54 7.89
CA SER A 2 -1.04 8.93 7.80
C SER A 2 -0.99 9.50 9.20
N ILE A 3 -0.04 10.40 9.46
CA ILE A 3 0.02 11.13 10.72
C ILE A 3 -1.15 12.13 10.65
N PRO A 4 -2.20 11.98 11.47
CA PRO A 4 -3.31 12.91 11.45
C PRO A 4 -2.78 14.32 11.80
N PRO A 5 -3.27 15.38 11.13
CA PRO A 5 -2.87 16.73 11.49
C PRO A 5 -3.17 16.96 12.98
N PRO A 6 -2.24 17.58 13.73
CA PRO A 6 -2.47 17.86 15.14
C PRO A 6 -3.74 18.69 15.30
N ARG A 7 -4.51 18.40 16.35
CA ARG A 7 -5.85 18.97 16.57
C ARG A 7 -5.78 20.50 16.49
N GLY A 8 -6.53 21.09 15.57
CA GLY A 8 -6.59 22.54 15.38
C GLY A 8 -5.73 23.10 14.26
N MET A 9 -4.91 22.30 13.57
CA MET A 9 -4.32 22.72 12.29
C MET A 9 -5.39 22.70 11.19
N SER A 10 -5.52 23.82 10.51
CA SER A 10 -6.36 24.03 9.34
C SER A 10 -5.57 23.84 8.04
N GLU A 11 -6.26 23.77 6.90
CA GLU A 11 -5.62 23.78 5.58
C GLU A 11 -4.73 25.02 5.40
N ILE A 12 -5.14 26.17 5.96
CA ILE A 12 -4.38 27.42 5.91
C ILE A 12 -3.04 27.28 6.65
N ASP A 13 -3.01 26.55 7.77
CA ASP A 13 -1.77 26.30 8.51
C ASP A 13 -0.84 25.39 7.71
N TYR A 14 -1.40 24.42 6.98
CA TYR A 14 -0.62 23.56 6.07
C TYR A 14 0.01 24.40 4.94
N GLU A 15 -0.78 25.21 4.23
CA GLU A 15 -0.29 26.09 3.16
C GLU A 15 0.79 27.07 3.67
N THR A 16 0.59 27.62 4.88
CA THR A 16 1.56 28.54 5.50
C THR A 16 2.90 27.85 5.78
N ILE A 17 2.86 26.61 6.29
CA ILE A 17 4.06 25.81 6.55
C ILE A 17 4.71 25.39 5.23
N GLU A 18 3.93 24.96 4.25
CA GLU A 18 4.41 24.60 2.92
C GLU A 18 5.16 25.77 2.27
N ALA A 19 4.57 26.97 2.29
CA ALA A 19 5.19 28.18 1.77
C ALA A 19 6.53 28.47 2.47
N ALA A 20 6.58 28.38 3.79
CA ALA A 20 7.81 28.61 4.56
C ALA A 20 8.91 27.59 4.24
N VAL A 21 8.56 26.31 4.07
CA VAL A 21 9.53 25.25 3.75
C VAL A 21 10.01 25.41 2.30
N THR A 22 9.12 25.71 1.37
CA THR A 22 9.44 25.84 -0.06
C THR A 22 10.19 27.13 -0.40
N GLU A 23 10.19 28.15 0.47
CA GLU A 23 10.92 29.41 0.29
C GLU A 23 12.43 29.16 0.12
N THR A 24 13.00 28.24 0.90
CA THR A 24 14.44 27.98 0.90
C THR A 24 14.85 26.86 -0.06
N VAL A 25 16.05 26.94 -0.64
CA VAL A 25 16.64 25.86 -1.46
C VAL A 25 16.73 24.55 -0.67
N ARG A 26 17.09 24.64 0.62
CA ARG A 26 17.23 23.47 1.50
C ARG A 26 15.89 22.78 1.77
N GLY A 27 14.83 23.54 2.01
CA GLY A 27 13.51 22.98 2.26
C GLY A 27 12.91 22.30 1.02
N ARG A 28 13.08 22.89 -0.18
CA ARG A 28 12.70 22.22 -1.44
C ARG A 28 13.43 20.90 -1.66
N TRP A 29 14.74 20.85 -1.40
CA TRP A 29 15.51 19.60 -1.49
C TRP A 29 15.02 18.56 -0.48
N PHE A 30 14.74 18.97 0.77
CA PHE A 30 14.22 18.07 1.80
C PHE A 30 12.86 17.48 1.41
N LEU A 31 11.92 18.29 0.92
CA LEU A 31 10.59 17.80 0.48
C LEU A 31 10.70 16.83 -0.68
N ALA A 32 11.54 17.13 -1.68
CA ALA A 32 11.78 16.24 -2.81
C ALA A 32 12.37 14.89 -2.36
N GLU A 33 13.36 14.93 -1.48
CA GLU A 33 14.02 13.74 -0.95
C GLU A 33 13.10 12.94 -0.01
N PHE A 34 12.31 13.62 0.82
CA PHE A 34 11.29 13.02 1.68
C PHE A 34 10.24 12.28 0.85
N ALA A 35 9.68 12.93 -0.18
CA ALA A 35 8.71 12.31 -1.08
C ALA A 35 9.31 11.10 -1.82
N ARG A 36 10.60 11.15 -2.19
CA ARG A 36 11.31 10.02 -2.82
C ARG A 36 11.44 8.85 -1.85
N ARG A 37 11.88 9.09 -0.60
CA ARG A 37 12.04 8.05 0.42
C ARG A 37 10.70 7.46 0.86
N ASN A 38 9.67 8.30 0.99
CA ASN A 38 8.33 7.87 1.35
C ASN A 38 7.76 6.92 0.29
N ARG A 39 7.86 7.26 -1.00
CA ARG A 39 7.48 6.36 -2.11
C ARG A 39 8.24 5.03 -2.09
N LEU A 40 9.54 5.05 -1.78
CA LEU A 40 10.32 3.82 -1.63
C LEU A 40 9.88 2.97 -0.42
N ALA A 41 9.48 3.60 0.69
CA ALA A 41 8.94 2.89 1.85
C ALA A 41 7.56 2.27 1.54
N GLU A 42 6.69 3.03 0.90
CA GLU A 42 5.37 2.57 0.45
C GLU A 42 5.49 1.40 -0.54
N THR A 43 6.42 1.49 -1.50
CA THR A 43 6.67 0.41 -2.46
C THR A 43 7.13 -0.86 -1.75
N ARG A 44 8.01 -0.76 -0.74
CA ARG A 44 8.42 -1.92 0.06
C ARG A 44 7.27 -2.54 0.83
N GLN A 45 6.43 -1.71 1.44
CA GLN A 45 5.24 -2.18 2.16
C GLN A 45 4.26 -2.90 1.21
N LEU A 46 4.09 -2.39 -0.01
CA LEU A 46 3.26 -3.03 -1.03
C LEU A 46 3.85 -4.38 -1.48
N LEU A 47 5.16 -4.44 -1.75
CA LEU A 47 5.84 -5.68 -2.12
C LEU A 47 5.78 -6.73 -1.01
N GLU A 48 5.89 -6.32 0.25
CA GLU A 48 5.73 -7.23 1.40
C GLU A 48 4.28 -7.73 1.52
N ALA A 49 3.29 -6.87 1.28
CA ALA A 49 1.89 -7.30 1.22
C ALA A 49 1.65 -8.29 0.07
N MET A 50 2.23 -8.04 -1.12
CA MET A 50 2.16 -8.95 -2.26
C MET A 50 2.82 -10.30 -1.93
N ALA A 51 4.02 -10.31 -1.35
CA ALA A 51 4.70 -11.54 -0.95
C ALA A 51 3.87 -12.37 0.06
N ARG A 52 3.17 -11.71 1.00
CA ARG A 52 2.25 -12.39 1.91
C ARG A 52 1.03 -12.98 1.18
N LEU A 53 0.48 -12.27 0.21
CA LEU A 53 -0.61 -12.78 -0.63
C LEU A 53 -0.16 -13.96 -1.48
N GLU A 54 1.01 -13.87 -2.12
CA GLU A 54 1.63 -14.96 -2.88
C GLU A 54 1.85 -16.18 -1.99
N ALA A 55 2.36 -16.00 -0.77
CA ALA A 55 2.52 -17.10 0.18
C ALA A 55 1.18 -17.71 0.61
N ALA A 56 0.15 -16.90 0.83
CA ALA A 56 -1.20 -17.38 1.18
C ALA A 56 -1.82 -18.21 0.04
N VAL A 57 -1.64 -17.77 -1.21
CA VAL A 57 -2.11 -18.49 -2.41
C VAL A 57 -1.28 -19.76 -2.65
N ALA A 58 0.05 -19.67 -2.58
CA ALA A 58 0.96 -20.78 -2.85
C ALA A 58 0.93 -21.87 -1.77
N SER A 59 0.70 -21.50 -0.51
CA SER A 59 0.53 -22.48 0.57
C SER A 59 -0.77 -23.28 0.44
N GLY A 60 -1.64 -22.94 -0.51
CA GLY A 60 -2.97 -23.54 -0.65
C GLY A 60 -3.77 -23.46 0.65
N SER A 61 -3.36 -22.57 1.57
CA SER A 61 -3.98 -22.45 2.87
C SER A 61 -5.41 -22.01 2.60
N PRO A 62 -6.41 -22.81 2.98
CA PRO A 62 -7.78 -22.37 2.93
C PRO A 62 -7.99 -21.38 4.09
N SER A 63 -7.29 -20.24 4.05
CA SER A 63 -7.63 -19.05 4.82
C SER A 63 -8.77 -18.32 4.13
N ALA A 64 -9.83 -19.08 3.92
CA ALA A 64 -11.17 -18.64 3.62
C ALA A 64 -12.09 -19.71 4.21
N PRO A 65 -12.74 -19.50 5.37
CA PRO A 65 -13.91 -20.27 5.74
C PRO A 65 -15.08 -19.76 4.86
N SER A 66 -15.00 -19.96 3.55
CA SER A 66 -16.03 -19.52 2.58
C SER A 66 -16.59 -20.66 1.74
N ALA A 67 -16.27 -21.91 2.06
CA ALA A 67 -17.23 -22.98 1.81
C ALA A 67 -18.07 -23.08 3.08
N ASP A 68 -19.38 -22.91 2.96
CA ASP A 68 -20.31 -23.29 4.02
C ASP A 68 -19.92 -24.71 4.51
N PRO A 69 -19.76 -24.97 5.82
CA PRO A 69 -19.49 -26.32 6.34
C PRO A 69 -20.44 -27.37 5.75
N SER A 70 -21.68 -27.00 5.41
CA SER A 70 -22.64 -27.87 4.72
C SER A 70 -22.15 -28.31 3.33
N ILE A 71 -21.55 -27.39 2.55
CA ILE A 71 -21.03 -27.66 1.20
C ILE A 71 -19.81 -28.59 1.27
N ARG A 72 -18.93 -28.39 2.26
CA ARG A 72 -17.78 -29.29 2.46
C ARG A 72 -18.23 -30.70 2.81
N LEU A 73 -19.18 -30.82 3.73
CA LEU A 73 -19.76 -32.10 4.10
C LEU A 73 -20.42 -32.76 2.90
N LEU A 74 -21.21 -32.00 2.11
CA LEU A 74 -21.83 -32.52 0.90
C LEU A 74 -20.80 -33.04 -0.11
N VAL A 75 -19.73 -32.30 -0.37
CA VAL A 75 -18.64 -32.72 -1.26
C VAL A 75 -17.97 -33.99 -0.76
N GLN A 76 -17.76 -34.11 0.56
CA GLN A 76 -17.21 -35.32 1.17
C GLN A 76 -18.16 -36.50 0.98
N ARG A 77 -19.45 -36.33 1.26
CA ARG A 77 -20.47 -37.38 1.11
C ARG A 77 -20.60 -37.85 -0.34
N ILE A 78 -20.55 -36.93 -1.31
CA ILE A 78 -20.59 -37.27 -2.74
C ILE A 78 -19.36 -38.11 -3.13
N LYS A 79 -18.17 -37.79 -2.61
CA LYS A 79 -16.97 -38.61 -2.83
C LYS A 79 -17.11 -40.01 -2.23
N GLU A 80 -17.59 -40.11 -0.99
CA GLU A 80 -17.83 -41.39 -0.30
C GLU A 80 -18.82 -42.28 -1.09
N ILE A 81 -19.88 -41.69 -1.65
CA ILE A 81 -20.85 -42.42 -2.47
C ILE A 81 -20.19 -42.91 -3.77
N ALA A 82 -19.40 -42.07 -4.44
CA ALA A 82 -18.73 -42.45 -5.68
C ALA A 82 -17.73 -43.61 -5.46
N THR A 83 -16.98 -43.60 -4.35
CA THR A 83 -16.09 -44.71 -4.00
C THR A 83 -16.86 -45.97 -3.67
N ALA A 84 -17.91 -45.88 -2.85
CA ALA A 84 -18.73 -47.04 -2.49
C ALA A 84 -19.40 -47.69 -3.71
N LEU A 85 -19.88 -46.90 -4.68
CA LEU A 85 -20.41 -47.46 -5.94
C LEU A 85 -19.32 -48.17 -6.75
N GLY A 86 -18.10 -47.63 -6.78
CA GLY A 86 -16.96 -48.27 -7.44
C GLY A 86 -16.59 -49.61 -6.80
N ASP A 87 -16.53 -49.65 -5.47
CA ASP A 87 -16.27 -50.87 -4.70
C ASP A 87 -17.39 -51.91 -4.93
N THR A 88 -18.64 -51.47 -4.91
CA THR A 88 -19.80 -52.33 -5.22
C THR A 88 -19.69 -52.93 -6.62
N ALA A 89 -19.30 -52.14 -7.63
CA ALA A 89 -19.10 -52.65 -8.98
C ALA A 89 -17.96 -53.69 -9.05
N HIS A 90 -16.89 -53.48 -8.28
CA HIS A 90 -15.79 -54.44 -8.17
C HIS A 90 -16.24 -55.76 -7.52
N GLU A 91 -17.00 -55.69 -6.43
CA GLU A 91 -17.57 -56.85 -5.77
C GLU A 91 -18.56 -57.62 -6.67
N MET A 92 -19.42 -56.91 -7.40
CA MET A 92 -20.36 -57.51 -8.36
C MET A 92 -19.63 -58.28 -9.47
N ARG A 93 -18.49 -57.76 -9.95
CA ARG A 93 -17.63 -58.46 -10.92
C ARG A 93 -17.03 -59.73 -10.33
N GLY A 94 -16.61 -59.69 -9.06
CA GLY A 94 -16.10 -60.87 -8.33
C GLY A 94 -17.18 -61.93 -8.03
N ALA A 95 -18.43 -61.51 -7.85
CA ALA A 95 -19.58 -62.38 -7.61
C ALA A 95 -20.19 -62.98 -8.90
N GLY A 96 -19.70 -62.60 -10.09
CA GLY A 96 -20.19 -63.11 -11.37
C GLY A 96 -21.54 -62.52 -11.80
N VAL A 97 -21.88 -61.32 -11.32
CA VAL A 97 -23.07 -60.58 -11.79
C VAL A 97 -22.91 -60.22 -13.27
N GLU A 98 -24.01 -60.19 -14.03
CA GLU A 98 -23.95 -59.87 -15.47
C GLU A 98 -23.27 -58.52 -15.74
N GLU A 99 -22.40 -58.49 -16.77
CA GLU A 99 -21.54 -57.34 -17.10
C GLU A 99 -22.34 -56.04 -17.34
N HIS A 100 -23.60 -56.16 -17.78
CA HIS A 100 -24.47 -55.00 -17.97
C HIS A 100 -24.71 -54.22 -16.67
N PHE A 101 -24.97 -54.91 -15.56
CA PHE A 101 -25.19 -54.28 -14.26
C PHE A 101 -23.91 -53.68 -13.70
N VAL A 102 -22.79 -54.37 -13.85
CA VAL A 102 -21.47 -53.87 -13.45
C VAL A 102 -21.15 -52.56 -14.20
N THR A 103 -21.33 -52.56 -15.53
CA THR A 103 -21.11 -51.38 -16.38
C THR A 103 -22.03 -50.22 -16.01
N GLN A 104 -23.28 -50.50 -15.65
CA GLN A 104 -24.25 -49.50 -15.22
C GLN A 104 -23.81 -48.81 -13.91
N VAL A 105 -23.42 -49.58 -12.90
CA VAL A 105 -22.96 -49.06 -11.61
C VAL A 105 -21.66 -48.25 -11.77
N GLU A 106 -20.72 -48.72 -12.57
CA GLU A 106 -19.50 -47.96 -12.86
C GLU A 106 -19.79 -46.63 -13.57
N THR A 107 -20.76 -46.62 -14.49
CA THR A 107 -21.18 -45.40 -15.18
C THR A 107 -21.80 -44.39 -14.21
N GLN A 108 -22.62 -44.87 -13.27
CA GLN A 108 -23.17 -44.04 -12.21
C GLN A 108 -22.08 -43.50 -11.26
N ALA A 109 -21.11 -44.32 -10.85
CA ALA A 109 -19.98 -43.89 -10.04
C ALA A 109 -19.19 -42.75 -10.72
N ARG A 110 -18.91 -42.90 -12.03
CA ARG A 110 -18.23 -41.86 -12.82
C ARG A 110 -19.07 -40.59 -12.96
N ALA A 111 -20.39 -40.70 -13.12
CA ALA A 111 -21.29 -39.56 -13.21
C ALA A 111 -21.30 -38.74 -11.90
N VAL A 112 -21.43 -39.41 -10.75
CA VAL A 112 -21.39 -38.78 -9.42
C VAL A 112 -20.04 -38.11 -9.17
N ALA A 113 -18.93 -38.77 -9.50
CA ALA A 113 -17.60 -38.16 -9.42
C ALA A 113 -17.41 -36.99 -10.41
N GLY A 114 -18.09 -37.01 -11.55
CA GLY A 114 -18.06 -36.00 -12.60
C GLY A 114 -18.77 -34.70 -12.22
N MET A 115 -19.86 -34.77 -11.44
CA MET A 115 -20.60 -33.60 -10.95
C MET A 115 -19.71 -32.60 -10.18
N MET A 116 -18.63 -33.09 -9.55
CA MET A 116 -17.67 -32.27 -8.82
C MET A 116 -16.64 -31.57 -9.73
N ARG A 117 -16.39 -32.10 -10.93
CA ARG A 117 -15.42 -31.53 -11.89
C ARG A 117 -16.03 -30.42 -12.74
N THR A 118 -17.31 -30.54 -13.09
CA THR A 118 -18.01 -29.59 -13.97
C THR A 118 -18.36 -28.26 -13.28
N GLY A 119 -18.43 -28.22 -11.95
CA GLY A 119 -18.60 -26.98 -11.19
C GLY A 119 -17.36 -26.08 -11.19
N VAL A 120 -16.16 -26.65 -11.33
CA VAL A 120 -14.89 -25.91 -11.36
C VAL A 120 -14.56 -25.42 -12.79
N ALA A 121 -15.01 -26.13 -13.83
CA ALA A 121 -14.76 -25.77 -15.22
C ALA A 121 -15.60 -24.56 -15.71
N GLN A 122 -16.77 -24.30 -15.12
CA GLN A 122 -17.64 -23.18 -15.52
C GLN A 122 -17.20 -21.82 -14.96
N THR A 123 -16.42 -21.77 -13.87
CA THR A 123 -15.93 -20.51 -13.28
C THR A 123 -14.59 -20.05 -13.85
N ALA A 124 -13.89 -20.90 -14.60
CA ALA A 124 -12.59 -20.58 -15.21
C ALA A 124 -12.69 -19.92 -16.59
N SER A 125 -13.89 -19.74 -17.16
CA SER A 125 -14.10 -19.22 -18.52
C SER A 125 -14.88 -17.89 -18.55
N ALA A 126 -14.65 -17.01 -17.57
CA ALA A 126 -15.12 -15.63 -17.61
C ALA A 126 -13.92 -14.66 -17.60
N SER A 127 -13.64 -14.11 -18.79
CA SER A 127 -12.92 -12.85 -19.06
C SER A 127 -11.58 -12.59 -18.36
N ARG A 128 -10.49 -12.80 -19.11
CA ARG A 128 -9.32 -11.93 -19.05
C ARG A 128 -9.61 -10.63 -19.80
N PRO A 129 -9.75 -9.45 -19.17
CA PRO A 129 -9.50 -8.22 -19.89
C PRO A 129 -7.99 -7.99 -19.93
N SER A 130 -7.42 -8.10 -21.14
CA SER A 130 -6.10 -7.54 -21.43
C SER A 130 -6.23 -6.02 -21.36
N VAL A 131 -5.67 -5.42 -20.32
CA VAL A 131 -5.52 -3.96 -20.22
C VAL A 131 -4.07 -3.64 -20.55
N GLU A 132 -3.76 -3.54 -21.84
CA GLU A 132 -2.64 -2.72 -22.32
C GLU A 132 -3.06 -1.25 -22.18
N ALA A 133 -3.07 -0.75 -20.94
CA ALA A 133 -3.09 0.69 -20.71
C ALA A 133 -1.65 1.17 -20.80
N ARG A 134 -1.28 1.65 -21.99
CA ARG A 134 -0.11 2.47 -22.22
C ARG A 134 -0.22 3.67 -21.28
N VAL A 135 0.47 3.64 -20.14
CA VAL A 135 0.58 4.79 -19.24
C VAL A 135 1.50 5.78 -19.94
N ASP A 136 0.91 6.64 -20.75
CA ASP A 136 1.58 7.84 -21.22
C ASP A 136 1.71 8.77 -20.02
N SER A 137 2.89 8.74 -19.39
CA SER A 137 3.21 9.68 -18.32
C SER A 137 3.38 11.04 -18.99
N PRO A 138 2.57 12.07 -18.67
CA PRO A 138 2.90 13.41 -19.14
C PRO A 138 4.23 13.78 -18.48
N ARG A 139 5.28 13.86 -19.29
CA ARG A 139 6.56 14.43 -18.88
C ARG A 139 6.27 15.89 -18.53
N VAL A 140 6.04 16.15 -17.25
CA VAL A 140 6.05 17.51 -16.72
C VAL A 140 7.49 17.97 -16.79
N GLU A 141 7.81 18.70 -17.86
CA GLU A 141 9.05 19.44 -17.95
C GLU A 141 9.08 20.43 -16.79
N PRO A 142 10.15 20.47 -15.97
CA PRO A 142 10.24 21.44 -14.90
C PRO A 142 10.11 22.84 -15.51
N PRO A 143 9.29 23.74 -14.95
CA PRO A 143 9.21 25.10 -15.46
C PRO A 143 10.61 25.70 -15.43
N ALA A 144 11.03 26.27 -16.58
CA ALA A 144 12.29 26.98 -16.67
C ALA A 144 12.35 28.00 -15.52
N PRO A 145 13.48 28.11 -14.79
CA PRO A 145 13.58 29.08 -13.71
C PRO A 145 13.29 30.47 -14.28
N PRO A 146 12.53 31.33 -13.57
CA PRO A 146 12.32 32.69 -14.03
C PRO A 146 13.69 33.32 -14.25
N ALA A 147 13.86 34.00 -15.40
CA ALA A 147 15.09 34.68 -15.73
C ALA A 147 15.37 35.75 -14.66
N VAL A 148 16.18 35.39 -13.68
CA VAL A 148 16.72 36.35 -12.71
C VAL A 148 17.59 37.29 -13.54
N PRO A 149 17.31 38.60 -13.58
CA PRO A 149 18.21 39.53 -14.23
C PRO A 149 19.60 39.34 -13.60
N LYS A 150 20.61 39.08 -14.44
CA LYS A 150 22.01 38.97 -14.03
C LYS A 150 22.47 40.32 -13.51
N GLN A 151 22.14 40.64 -12.27
CA GLN A 151 22.76 41.75 -11.58
C GLN A 151 24.13 41.24 -11.11
N GLU A 152 25.18 41.61 -11.86
CA GLU A 152 26.55 41.52 -11.38
C GLU A 152 26.66 42.35 -10.09
N VAL A 153 26.52 41.67 -8.95
CA VAL A 153 26.81 42.26 -7.65
C VAL A 153 28.31 42.44 -7.58
N ARG A 154 28.78 43.63 -7.95
CA ARG A 154 30.15 44.06 -7.68
C ARG A 154 30.26 44.29 -6.17
N LEU A 155 30.85 43.33 -5.45
CA LEU A 155 31.14 43.44 -4.02
C LEU A 155 32.00 44.70 -3.78
N PRO A 156 31.55 45.69 -2.98
CA PRO A 156 32.45 46.70 -2.45
C PRO A 156 33.27 46.08 -1.31
N ARG A 157 34.59 46.23 -1.38
CA ARG A 157 35.51 45.91 -0.29
C ARG A 157 35.11 46.76 0.93
N ALA A 158 34.65 46.09 1.99
CA ALA A 158 34.41 46.75 3.26
C ALA A 158 35.73 46.88 4.02
N ASP A 159 36.24 48.12 4.11
CA ASP A 159 37.18 48.47 5.17
C ASP A 159 36.42 48.48 6.49
N LEU A 160 36.83 47.65 7.45
CA LEU A 160 36.24 47.60 8.79
C LEU A 160 36.84 48.72 9.65
N PRO A 161 36.05 49.67 10.19
CA PRO A 161 36.45 50.40 11.38
C PRO A 161 36.02 49.62 12.63
N ALA A 162 37.00 49.36 13.49
CA ALA A 162 36.79 48.88 14.85
C ALA A 162 35.99 49.89 15.67
N THR A 163 35.11 49.36 16.53
CA THR A 163 34.45 49.94 17.72
C THR A 163 32.93 49.84 17.63
N LEU A 164 32.40 48.73 18.17
CA LEU A 164 30.98 48.56 18.45
C LEU A 164 30.68 49.22 19.81
N ALA A 165 30.09 50.40 19.82
CA ALA A 165 29.40 50.92 21.00
C ALA A 165 28.00 50.28 21.11
N PRO A 166 27.47 50.01 22.32
CA PRO A 166 26.17 49.36 22.48
C PRO A 166 25.05 50.33 22.08
N ARG A 167 24.23 49.91 21.11
CA ARG A 167 23.04 50.65 20.67
C ARG A 167 21.89 50.40 21.66
N PRO A 168 21.14 51.43 22.09
CA PRO A 168 20.07 51.26 23.07
C PRO A 168 18.86 50.52 22.50
N ASP A 169 18.28 49.69 23.35
CA ASP A 169 17.05 48.92 23.11
C ASP A 169 15.89 49.80 22.64
N GLY A 170 15.30 49.45 21.50
CA GLY A 170 14.14 50.14 20.96
C GLY A 170 13.54 49.45 19.74
N ALA A 171 12.54 48.61 19.99
CA ALA A 171 11.51 48.18 19.03
C ALA A 171 11.98 47.47 17.75
N VAL A 172 12.59 46.28 17.90
CA VAL A 172 12.54 45.27 16.82
C VAL A 172 11.15 44.65 16.85
N GLY A 173 10.40 44.78 15.75
CA GLY A 173 9.12 44.11 15.58
C GLY A 173 9.25 42.65 16.02
N ARG A 174 8.45 42.23 17.00
CA ARG A 174 8.39 40.84 17.42
C ARG A 174 7.95 40.04 16.22
N ASP A 175 8.89 39.40 15.53
CA ASP A 175 8.59 38.42 14.51
C ASP A 175 7.76 37.32 15.21
N PRO A 176 6.47 37.14 14.86
CA PRO A 176 5.61 36.17 15.51
C PRO A 176 6.17 34.75 15.40
N ARG A 177 7.04 34.49 14.42
CA ARG A 177 7.75 33.21 14.25
C ARG A 177 8.73 32.95 15.38
N LEU A 178 9.47 33.98 15.83
CA LEU A 178 10.39 33.85 16.96
C LEU A 178 9.63 33.67 18.28
N ALA A 179 8.44 34.23 18.41
CA ALA A 179 7.59 34.01 19.57
C ALA A 179 7.10 32.54 19.68
N ALA A 180 6.79 31.90 18.55
CA ALA A 180 6.40 30.49 18.49
C ALA A 180 7.57 29.55 18.86
N PHE A 181 8.79 29.82 18.38
CA PHE A 181 9.98 29.06 18.80
C PHE A 181 10.35 29.31 20.27
N ALA A 182 10.20 30.54 20.76
CA ALA A 182 10.45 30.86 22.17
C ALA A 182 9.45 30.17 23.13
N SER A 183 8.21 29.90 22.69
CA SER A 183 7.27 29.09 23.48
C SER A 183 7.66 27.62 23.53
N LEU A 184 8.31 27.10 22.50
CA LEU A 184 8.80 25.71 22.47
C LEU A 184 9.95 25.50 23.45
N ASP A 185 10.83 26.49 23.62
CA ASP A 185 11.99 26.36 24.51
C ASP A 185 11.62 26.19 26.00
N ARG A 186 10.47 26.72 26.42
CA ARG A 186 9.98 26.64 27.81
C ARG A 186 9.29 25.33 28.16
N LEU A 187 9.00 24.47 27.18
CA LEU A 187 8.37 23.18 27.43
C LEU A 187 9.39 22.18 28.02
N PRO A 188 8.98 21.36 29.02
CA PRO A 188 9.82 20.31 29.57
C PRO A 188 10.20 19.30 28.47
N ILE A 189 11.39 18.69 28.61
CA ILE A 189 11.99 17.84 27.57
C ILE A 189 11.08 16.66 27.20
N GLU A 190 10.31 16.13 28.14
CA GLU A 190 9.38 15.03 27.86
C GLU A 190 8.24 15.43 26.92
N GLU A 191 7.74 16.66 27.05
CA GLU A 191 6.73 17.23 26.15
C GLU A 191 7.32 17.61 24.79
N LYS A 192 8.61 17.96 24.74
CA LYS A 192 9.31 18.16 23.45
C LYS A 192 9.46 16.83 22.70
N LEU A 193 9.85 15.76 23.39
CA LEU A 193 10.08 14.46 22.78
C LEU A 193 8.78 13.77 22.35
N SER A 194 7.66 14.06 23.01
CA SER A 194 6.35 13.54 22.60
C SER A 194 5.82 14.17 21.31
N LEU A 195 6.31 15.36 20.92
CA LEU A 195 5.99 16.01 19.64
C LEU A 195 6.70 15.37 18.44
N PHE A 196 7.72 14.52 18.66
CA PHE A 196 8.54 13.91 17.62
C PHE A 196 8.43 12.37 17.57
N ARG A 197 7.43 11.77 18.22
CA ARG A 197 7.26 10.31 18.31
C ARG A 197 6.11 9.78 17.46
#